data_AF-A0A3D0GMU3-F1
#
_entry.id   AF-A0A3D0GMU3-F1
#
_cell.length_a   1.000
_cell.length_b   1.000
_cell.length_c   1.000
_cell.angle_alpha   90.00
_cell.angle_beta   90.00
_cell.angle_gamma   90.00
#
_symmetry.space_group_name_H-M   'P 1'
#
loop_
_entity.id
_entity.type
_entity.pdbx_description
1 polymer ?
#
loop_
_entity_poly.entity_id
_entity_poly.type
_entity_poly.pdbx_seq_one_letter_code
_entity_poly.pdbx_strand_id
1 'polypeptide(L)'
;MNDLLGYPYLTAFVLASGLTAFVYHRVGWSSIIDCFRMFLKPSYWTSYNIVELFAWATKAGVIVPGLVFGIEIWQLHILTLITSVALIWASMKKLLPTLVAFNTLWIFLSMTVIVRNL
;
A
#
# COMPACT_ATOMS: atom_id res chain seq x y z
N MET A 1 -6.63 -0.01 -34.28
CA MET A 1 -6.07 0.63 -33.07
C MET A 1 -7.17 1.08 -32.10
N ASN A 2 -8.41 0.56 -32.20
CA ASN A 2 -9.55 0.97 -31.37
C ASN A 2 -10.02 -0.10 -30.38
N ASP A 3 -9.53 -1.34 -30.46
CA ASP A 3 -10.02 -2.44 -29.60
C ASP A 3 -9.37 -2.46 -28.21
N LEU A 4 -8.18 -1.87 -28.06
CA LEU A 4 -7.45 -1.77 -26.79
C LEU A 4 -8.04 -0.73 -25.82
N LEU A 5 -8.98 0.11 -26.25
CA LEU A 5 -9.67 1.06 -25.36
C LEU A 5 -11.07 0.59 -24.94
N GLY A 6 -11.60 -0.50 -25.55
CA GLY A 6 -12.92 -1.05 -25.22
C GLY A 6 -12.98 -1.83 -23.91
N TYR A 7 -11.83 -2.26 -23.37
CA TYR A 7 -11.72 -3.06 -22.14
C TYR A 7 -10.73 -2.41 -21.15
N PRO A 8 -11.10 -1.31 -20.48
CA PRO A 8 -10.16 -0.49 -19.70
C PRO A 8 -9.42 -1.28 -18.61
N TYR A 9 -10.08 -2.23 -17.95
CA TYR A 9 -9.44 -3.07 -16.92
C TYR A 9 -8.42 -4.05 -17.50
N LEU A 10 -8.72 -4.66 -18.65
CA LEU A 10 -7.80 -5.56 -19.34
C LEU A 10 -6.57 -4.78 -19.82
N THR A 11 -6.78 -3.60 -20.38
CA THR A 11 -5.71 -2.70 -20.82
C THR A 11 -4.84 -2.24 -19.66
N ALA A 12 -5.46 -1.83 -18.54
CA ALA A 12 -4.73 -1.48 -17.33
C ALA A 12 -3.90 -2.66 -16.81
N PHE A 13 -4.47 -3.88 -16.78
CA PHE A 13 -3.76 -5.08 -16.36
C PHE A 13 -2.55 -5.38 -17.24
N VAL A 14 -2.72 -5.40 -18.58
CA VAL A 14 -1.62 -5.67 -19.52
C VAL A 14 -0.51 -4.63 -19.40
N LEU A 15 -0.87 -3.33 -19.35
CA LEU A 15 0.10 -2.25 -19.20
C LEU A 15 0.84 -2.32 -17.86
N ALA A 16 0.12 -2.58 -16.76
CA ALA A 16 0.71 -2.72 -15.43
C ALA A 16 1.64 -3.95 -15.35
N SER A 17 1.24 -5.09 -15.91
CA SER A 17 2.08 -6.29 -15.98
C SER A 17 3.34 -6.06 -16.82
N GLY A 18 3.21 -5.42 -17.99
CA GLY A 18 4.34 -5.08 -18.86
C GLY A 18 5.34 -4.13 -18.17
N LEU A 19 4.84 -3.07 -17.54
CA LEU A 19 5.66 -2.12 -16.78
C LEU A 19 6.34 -2.81 -15.59
N THR A 20 5.61 -3.64 -14.85
CA THR A 20 6.16 -4.38 -13.71
C THR A 20 7.27 -5.33 -14.16
N ALA A 21 7.05 -6.08 -15.24
CA ALA A 21 8.06 -6.97 -15.80
C ALA A 21 9.31 -6.20 -16.27
N PHE A 22 9.12 -5.02 -16.88
CA PHE A 22 10.23 -4.14 -17.24
C PHE A 22 11.03 -3.68 -16.01
N VAL A 23 10.36 -3.20 -14.97
CA VAL A 23 11.02 -2.78 -13.72
C VAL A 23 11.76 -3.96 -13.08
N TYR A 24 11.13 -5.13 -12.96
CA TYR A 24 11.76 -6.32 -12.38
C TYR A 24 12.95 -6.79 -13.20
N HIS A 25 12.89 -6.70 -14.54
CA HIS A 25 14.04 -6.98 -15.39
C HIS A 25 15.19 -5.99 -15.14
N ARG A 26 14.91 -4.70 -14.98
CA ARG A 26 15.94 -3.66 -14.74
C ARG A 26 16.56 -3.74 -13.35
N VAL A 27 15.78 -4.12 -12.33
CA VAL A 27 16.27 -4.34 -10.95
C VAL A 27 16.99 -5.68 -10.81
N GLY A 28 16.53 -6.69 -11.54
CA GLY A 28 17.04 -8.07 -11.46
C GLY A 28 16.01 -9.00 -10.80
N TRP A 29 15.57 -10.01 -11.55
CA TRP A 29 14.58 -10.99 -11.08
C TRP A 29 15.02 -11.74 -9.83
N SER A 30 16.31 -12.09 -9.72
CA SER A 30 16.86 -12.76 -8.53
C SER A 30 16.68 -11.90 -7.27
N SER A 31 17.07 -10.62 -7.33
CA SER A 31 16.94 -9.68 -6.21
C SER A 31 15.49 -9.48 -5.77
N ILE A 32 14.56 -9.40 -6.72
CA ILE A 32 13.12 -9.30 -6.42
C ILE A 32 12.61 -10.57 -5.74
N ILE A 33 12.95 -11.75 -6.28
CA ILE A 33 12.54 -13.02 -5.69
C ILE A 33 13.13 -13.18 -4.28
N ASP A 34 14.39 -12.82 -4.09
CA ASP A 34 15.05 -12.89 -2.78
C ASP A 34 14.43 -11.93 -1.76
N CYS A 35 13.97 -10.76 -2.21
CA CYS A 35 13.18 -9.85 -1.39
C CYS A 35 11.85 -10.48 -0.96
N PHE A 36 11.08 -11.06 -1.89
CA PHE A 36 9.82 -11.74 -1.53
C PHE A 36 10.03 -12.95 -0.61
N ARG A 37 11.14 -13.68 -0.76
CA ARG A 37 11.49 -14.78 0.14
C ARG A 37 11.71 -14.33 1.59
N MET A 38 11.94 -13.04 1.85
CA MET A 38 12.03 -12.54 3.22
C MET A 38 10.74 -12.76 4.01
N PHE A 39 9.56 -12.75 3.37
CA PHE A 39 8.29 -13.07 4.03
C PHE A 39 8.24 -14.51 4.59
N LEU A 40 9.05 -15.42 4.05
CA LEU A 40 9.12 -16.80 4.52
C LEU A 40 10.09 -16.98 5.70
N LYS A 41 10.92 -15.98 5.99
CA LYS A 41 11.92 -16.05 7.08
C LYS A 41 11.28 -15.59 8.39
N PRO A 42 11.25 -16.42 9.47
CA PRO A 42 10.72 -15.98 10.76
C PRO A 42 11.43 -14.75 11.32
N SER A 43 12.74 -14.61 11.06
CA SER A 43 13.54 -13.46 11.48
C SER A 43 13.13 -12.13 10.83
N TYR A 44 12.40 -12.17 9.72
CA TYR A 44 11.83 -10.98 9.10
C TYR A 44 10.65 -10.45 9.91
N TRP A 45 9.89 -11.29 10.59
CA TRP A 45 8.65 -10.90 11.27
C TRP A 45 8.92 -10.27 12.65
N THR A 46 9.54 -9.11 12.62
CA THR A 46 9.69 -8.24 13.80
C THR A 46 8.39 -7.49 14.07
N SER A 47 8.26 -6.94 15.28
CA SER A 47 7.08 -6.14 15.66
C SER A 47 6.82 -4.97 14.71
N TYR A 48 7.88 -4.32 14.20
CA TYR A 48 7.75 -3.20 13.27
C TYR A 48 7.37 -3.65 11.84
N ASN A 49 7.86 -4.80 11.37
CA ASN A 49 7.49 -5.35 10.06
C ASN A 49 6.04 -5.87 10.04
N ILE A 50 5.57 -6.40 11.17
CA ILE A 50 4.16 -6.76 11.36
C ILE A 50 3.27 -5.51 11.28
N VAL A 51 3.64 -4.43 11.99
CA VAL A 51 2.93 -3.15 11.91
C VAL A 51 2.90 -2.61 10.49
N GLU A 52 4.02 -2.68 9.76
CA GLU A 52 4.09 -2.30 8.34
C GLU A 52 3.11 -3.08 7.48
N LEU A 53 3.04 -4.41 7.63
CA LEU A 53 2.12 -5.24 6.85
C LEU A 53 0.67 -4.83 7.10
N PHE A 54 0.26 -4.69 8.37
CA PHE A 54 -1.11 -4.30 8.70
C PHE A 54 -1.44 -2.89 8.22
N ALA A 55 -0.53 -1.94 8.40
CA ALA A 55 -0.71 -0.57 7.95
C ALA A 55 -0.81 -0.46 6.43
N TRP A 56 -0.02 -1.24 5.68
CA TRP A 56 -0.14 -1.34 4.23
C TRP A 56 -1.46 -1.99 3.81
N ALA A 57 -1.83 -3.12 4.42
CA ALA A 57 -3.05 -3.85 4.08
C ALA A 57 -4.32 -3.03 4.34
N THR A 58 -4.34 -2.27 5.45
CA THR A 58 -5.48 -1.41 5.79
C THR A 58 -5.63 -0.27 4.78
N LYS A 59 -4.54 0.36 4.36
CA LYS A 59 -4.55 1.39 3.31
C LYS A 59 -5.01 0.81 1.97
N ALA A 60 -4.57 -0.39 1.61
CA ALA A 60 -5.06 -1.09 0.42
C ALA A 60 -6.58 -1.36 0.51
N GLY A 61 -7.08 -1.75 1.68
CA GLY A 61 -8.51 -1.94 1.94
C GLY A 61 -9.36 -0.66 1.81
N VAL A 62 -8.77 0.52 2.01
CA VAL A 62 -9.42 1.81 1.73
C VAL A 62 -9.31 2.19 0.25
N ILE A 63 -8.11 2.09 -0.32
CA ILE A 63 -7.80 2.57 -1.67
C ILE A 63 -8.49 1.73 -2.74
N VAL A 64 -8.45 0.40 -2.64
CA VAL A 64 -8.96 -0.48 -3.70
C VAL A 64 -10.46 -0.31 -3.89
N PRO A 65 -11.31 -0.35 -2.84
CA PRO A 65 -12.73 -0.10 -3.01
C PRO A 65 -13.04 1.31 -3.51
N GLY A 66 -12.34 2.33 -2.99
CA GLY A 66 -12.54 3.71 -3.39
C GLY A 66 -12.16 3.99 -4.85
N LEU A 67 -11.01 3.48 -5.31
CA LEU A 67 -10.51 3.75 -6.67
C LEU A 67 -11.09 2.80 -7.72
N VAL A 68 -11.31 1.54 -7.40
CA VAL A 68 -11.77 0.53 -8.38
C VAL A 68 -13.28 0.47 -8.48
N PHE A 69 -13.98 0.57 -7.35
CA PHE A 69 -15.44 0.43 -7.30
C PHE A 69 -16.17 1.75 -7.02
N GLY A 70 -15.45 2.83 -6.69
CA GLY A 70 -16.05 4.10 -6.30
C GLY A 70 -16.74 4.05 -4.93
N ILE A 71 -16.43 3.04 -4.10
CA ILE A 71 -17.08 2.80 -2.81
C ILE A 71 -16.12 3.20 -1.69
N GLU A 72 -16.47 4.25 -0.95
CA GLU A 72 -15.71 4.67 0.23
C GLU A 72 -16.24 3.98 1.50
N ILE A 73 -15.44 3.06 2.06
CA ILE A 73 -15.74 2.40 3.35
C ILE A 73 -15.11 3.24 4.47
N TRP A 74 -15.80 4.29 4.89
CA TRP A 74 -15.25 5.29 5.82
C TRP A 74 -14.80 4.70 7.17
N GLN A 75 -15.41 3.62 7.66
CA GLN A 75 -15.04 2.97 8.91
C GLN A 75 -13.61 2.41 8.89
N LEU A 76 -13.11 2.00 7.71
CA LEU A 76 -11.72 1.57 7.56
C LEU A 76 -10.74 2.72 7.82
N HIS A 77 -11.17 3.98 7.74
CA HIS A 77 -10.32 5.12 8.07
C HIS A 77 -9.95 5.18 9.56
N ILE A 78 -10.75 4.58 10.45
CA ILE A 78 -10.40 4.42 11.87
C ILE A 78 -9.19 3.50 11.99
N LEU A 79 -9.19 2.38 11.25
CA LEU A 79 -8.07 1.44 11.23
C LEU A 79 -6.84 2.07 10.56
N THR A 80 -6.99 2.83 9.47
CA THR A 80 -5.85 3.51 8.85
C THR A 80 -5.27 4.59 9.78
N LEU A 81 -6.09 5.26 10.59
CA LEU A 81 -5.63 6.23 11.59
C LEU A 81 -4.74 5.54 12.64
N ILE A 82 -5.26 4.47 13.28
CA ILE A 82 -4.52 3.69 14.28
C ILE A 82 -3.21 3.15 13.71
N THR A 83 -3.29 2.52 12.54
CA THR A 83 -2.11 1.92 11.90
C THR A 83 -1.11 2.96 11.40
N SER A 84 -1.53 4.18 11.02
CA SER A 84 -0.61 5.25 10.62
C SER A 84 0.16 5.82 11.82
N VAL A 85 -0.48 5.98 12.98
CA VAL A 85 0.21 6.34 14.23
C VAL A 85 1.24 5.26 14.60
N ALA A 86 0.84 3.98 14.57
CA ALA A 86 1.74 2.86 14.86
C ALA A 86 2.90 2.79 13.83
N LEU A 87 2.62 3.06 12.57
CA LEU A 87 3.62 3.00 11.50
C LEU A 87 4.61 4.16 11.56
N ILE A 88 4.26 5.33 12.09
CA ILE A 88 5.23 6.39 12.41
C ILE A 88 6.27 5.90 13.43
N TRP A 89 5.82 5.25 14.51
CA TRP A 89 6.72 4.65 15.48
C TRP A 89 7.63 3.58 14.85
N ALA A 90 7.07 2.68 14.03
CA ALA A 90 7.84 1.65 13.32
C ALA A 90 8.86 2.27 12.34
N SER A 91 8.50 3.36 11.64
CA SER A 91 9.37 4.09 10.72
C SER A 91 10.59 4.66 11.41
N MET A 92 10.43 5.17 12.64
CA MET A 92 11.52 5.71 13.43
C MET A 92 12.54 4.64 13.82
N LYS A 93 12.14 3.35 13.93
CA LYS A 93 13.08 2.24 14.15
C LYS A 93 13.94 1.94 12.93
N LYS A 94 13.46 2.27 11.73
CA LYS A 94 14.19 2.11 10.46
C LYS A 94 14.81 3.40 9.93
N LEU A 95 14.62 4.53 10.63
CA LEU A 95 15.05 5.87 10.22
C LEU A 95 14.59 6.25 8.79
N LEU A 96 13.30 6.00 8.48
CA LEU A 96 12.70 6.29 7.17
C LEU A 96 11.85 7.58 7.22
N PRO A 97 12.41 8.78 6.98
CA PRO A 97 11.69 10.05 7.13
C PRO A 97 10.52 10.20 6.15
N THR A 98 10.63 9.63 4.96
CA THR A 98 9.56 9.63 3.96
C THR A 98 8.34 8.84 4.43
N LEU A 99 8.56 7.75 5.18
CA LEU A 99 7.50 6.90 5.70
C LEU A 99 6.79 7.55 6.89
N VAL A 100 7.53 8.33 7.70
CA VAL A 100 6.96 9.21 8.72
C VAL A 100 6.05 10.26 8.07
N ALA A 101 6.57 11.02 7.09
CA ALA A 101 5.80 12.05 6.40
C ALA A 101 4.53 11.51 5.73
N PHE A 102 4.65 10.36 5.05
CA PHE A 102 3.50 9.70 4.42
C PHE A 102 2.42 9.30 5.43
N ASN A 103 2.80 8.73 6.58
CA ASN A 103 1.81 8.35 7.58
C ASN A 103 1.23 9.54 8.34
N THR A 104 1.99 10.64 8.49
CA THR A 104 1.44 11.90 8.98
C THR A 104 0.34 12.42 8.04
N LEU A 105 0.57 12.39 6.71
CA LEU A 105 -0.48 12.73 5.74
C LEU A 105 -1.72 11.83 5.90
N TRP A 106 -1.53 10.54 6.10
CA TRP A 106 -2.64 9.61 6.33
C TRP A 106 -3.44 9.91 7.59
N ILE A 107 -2.80 10.40 8.66
CA ILE A 107 -3.54 10.85 9.86
C ILE A 107 -4.53 11.96 9.49
N PHE A 108 -4.09 12.97 8.74
CA PHE A 108 -4.99 14.04 8.28
C PHE A 108 -6.11 13.51 7.40
N LEU A 109 -5.78 12.69 6.39
CA LEU A 109 -6.78 12.11 5.47
C LEU A 109 -7.82 11.27 6.21
N SER A 110 -7.37 10.39 7.12
CA SER A 110 -8.25 9.56 7.91
C SER A 110 -9.14 10.39 8.83
N MET A 111 -8.58 11.39 9.51
CA MET A 111 -9.35 12.27 10.37
C MET A 111 -10.41 13.05 9.58
N THR A 112 -10.07 13.60 8.41
CA THR A 112 -11.03 14.30 7.54
C THR A 112 -12.20 13.40 7.14
N VAL A 113 -11.92 12.16 6.71
CA VAL A 113 -12.99 11.23 6.29
C VAL A 113 -13.86 10.80 7.47
N ILE A 114 -13.26 10.54 8.63
CA ILE A 114 -14.01 10.19 9.85
C ILE A 114 -14.94 11.35 10.22
N VAL A 115 -14.40 12.56 10.38
CA VAL A 115 -15.18 13.74 10.81
C VAL A 115 -16.28 14.09 9.82
N ARG A 116 -16.07 13.92 8.50
CA ARG A 116 -17.10 14.16 7.48
C ARG A 116 -18.30 13.21 7.57
N ASN A 117 -18.09 12.00 8.10
CA ASN A 117 -19.09 10.93 8.15
C ASN A 117 -19.72 10.75 9.56
N LEU A 118 -19.34 11.60 10.52
CA LEU A 118 -20.01 11.75 11.82
C LEU A 118 -21.12 12.79 11.72
#